data_AF-A0A9P8E6R5-F1
#
_entry.id   AF-A0A9P8E6R5-F1
#
_cell.length_a   1.000
_cell.length_b   1.000
_cell.length_c   1.000
_cell.angle_alpha   90.00
_cell.angle_beta   90.00
_cell.angle_gamma   90.00
#
_symmetry.space_group_name_H-M   'P 1'
#
loop_
_entity.id
_entity.type
_entity.pdbx_description
1 polymer ?
#
loop_
_entity_poly.entity_id
_entity_poly.type
_entity_poly.pdbx_seq_one_letter_code
_entity_poly.pdbx_strand_id
1 'polypeptide(L)'
;MVASLPFKLVNDTNSDNVWAYITGINIADGRRVLLQADGKTLYFPENPPAIGSPLAQDCAIPLGKPGNSVTTTVPQIAGGRVWFSIDSKLTFLLNPGPALVEPSVLNPSDPNAKVNFGFCEFTLNDAQLYANISYVDFVSNAPIAITLENSAGTIQHVSGMPANGLEGVCADMRAQTQKDGKPWDRLIVQINGQDFRVLNPSHGDAVGASFAGYYEPYVEEVWNYYSTDSRNFTLNTQAGPGVLDGKVSNNQLLIGQEAFEKPSTADIFGCNSGPFTTGPDATRNAIIPRLAAGFVRTTLVSQTQQPSDSSTYYQSDPTDHYCRIVHDHNLDKKGYGFAYDDVQPDGGEDQSGKVNDGSPALFTVAVGGQHAYAGNTPPAEASRVVEEQAEPAPVAESAPAPQENGQQQPMQESRPPIPQRKSSGLRGKLSGWKKKFLQ
;
A
#
# COMPACT_ATOMS: atom_id res chain seq x y z
N MET A 1 16.97 3.50 -16.80
CA MET A 1 15.69 4.07 -16.33
C MET A 1 14.58 3.65 -17.25
N VAL A 2 13.53 3.04 -16.67
CA VAL A 2 12.45 2.44 -17.44
C VAL A 2 11.40 3.51 -17.77
N ALA A 3 10.97 3.55 -19.03
CA ALA A 3 9.88 4.42 -19.47
C ALA A 3 8.50 3.88 -19.03
N SER A 4 8.45 2.56 -18.82
CA SER A 4 7.31 1.80 -18.32
C SER A 4 7.79 0.55 -17.59
N LEU A 5 7.00 0.06 -16.65
CA LEU A 5 7.26 -1.18 -15.91
C LEU A 5 6.10 -2.17 -16.11
N PRO A 6 6.35 -3.47 -16.32
CA PRO A 6 5.29 -4.46 -16.28
C PRO A 6 4.76 -4.59 -14.86
N PHE A 7 3.44 -4.51 -14.68
CA PHE A 7 2.81 -4.90 -13.42
C PHE A 7 2.08 -6.22 -13.62
N LYS A 8 2.36 -7.23 -12.79
CA LYS A 8 1.64 -8.50 -12.77
C LYS A 8 0.55 -8.41 -11.71
N LEU A 9 -0.70 -8.39 -12.15
CA LEU A 9 -1.87 -8.34 -11.30
C LEU A 9 -2.39 -9.76 -11.08
N VAL A 10 -2.51 -10.21 -9.82
CA VAL A 10 -2.81 -11.60 -9.48
C VAL A 10 -4.14 -11.68 -8.75
N ASN A 11 -5.03 -12.56 -9.23
CA ASN A 11 -6.21 -12.95 -8.49
C ASN A 11 -5.84 -14.06 -7.50
N ASP A 12 -5.62 -13.67 -6.25
CA ASP A 12 -5.40 -14.57 -5.12
C ASP A 12 -6.65 -14.66 -4.22
N THR A 13 -7.83 -14.47 -4.81
CA THR A 13 -9.13 -14.62 -4.14
C THR A 13 -9.73 -16.01 -4.42
N ASN A 14 -10.92 -16.27 -3.90
CA ASN A 14 -11.75 -17.43 -4.26
C ASN A 14 -12.85 -17.10 -5.29
N SER A 15 -12.86 -15.89 -5.87
CA SER A 15 -13.87 -15.44 -6.84
C SER A 15 -13.31 -15.42 -8.26
N ASP A 16 -14.17 -15.74 -9.24
CA ASP A 16 -13.91 -15.56 -10.67
C ASP A 16 -14.13 -14.10 -11.15
N ASN A 17 -14.75 -13.28 -10.30
CA ASN A 17 -15.21 -11.93 -10.60
C ASN A 17 -14.32 -10.89 -9.91
N VAL A 18 -13.11 -10.70 -10.43
CA VAL A 18 -12.15 -9.71 -9.91
C VAL A 18 -11.73 -8.76 -11.01
N TRP A 19 -11.74 -7.46 -10.72
CA TRP A 19 -11.28 -6.41 -11.62
C TRP A 19 -10.19 -5.57 -10.95
N ALA A 20 -9.23 -5.16 -11.76
CA ALA A 20 -8.21 -4.20 -11.37
C ALA A 20 -8.35 -2.89 -12.14
N TYR A 21 -7.85 -1.80 -11.54
CA TYR A 21 -7.80 -0.47 -12.14
C TYR A 21 -6.47 0.18 -11.78
N ILE A 22 -5.86 0.89 -12.73
CA ILE A 22 -4.61 1.63 -12.49
C ILE A 22 -4.86 3.09 -12.80
N THR A 23 -4.72 3.96 -11.81
CA THR A 23 -4.98 5.40 -11.91
C THR A 23 -3.76 6.19 -11.43
N GLY A 24 -3.66 7.47 -11.81
CA GLY A 24 -2.67 8.40 -11.26
C GLY A 24 -2.44 9.63 -12.13
N ILE A 25 -1.31 10.30 -11.96
CA ILE A 25 -0.89 11.42 -12.80
C ILE A 25 0.25 10.98 -13.72
N ASN A 26 0.05 11.07 -15.03
CA ASN A 26 1.10 10.76 -16.01
C ASN A 26 2.22 11.80 -15.89
N ILE A 27 3.44 11.35 -15.59
CA ILE A 27 4.57 12.27 -15.34
C ILE A 27 4.98 13.02 -16.61
N ALA A 28 4.79 12.42 -17.78
CA ALA A 28 5.25 13.00 -19.04
C ALA A 28 4.53 14.32 -19.40
N ASP A 29 3.26 14.49 -19.01
CA ASP A 29 2.44 15.65 -19.37
C ASP A 29 1.57 16.21 -18.23
N GLY A 30 1.62 15.62 -17.04
CA GLY A 30 0.89 16.08 -15.86
C GLY A 30 -0.61 15.80 -15.86
N ARG A 31 -1.12 15.05 -16.84
CA ARG A 31 -2.57 14.75 -16.94
C ARG A 31 -2.96 13.58 -16.05
N ARG A 32 -4.20 13.62 -15.53
CA ARG A 32 -4.85 12.44 -14.93
C ARG A 32 -4.92 11.31 -15.96
N VAL A 33 -4.55 10.11 -15.54
CA VAL A 33 -4.49 8.93 -16.41
C VAL A 33 -5.08 7.71 -15.72
N LEU A 34 -5.70 6.85 -16.53
CA LEU A 34 -6.09 5.49 -16.17
C LEU A 34 -5.58 4.52 -17.25
N LEU A 35 -5.47 3.24 -16.93
CA LEU A 35 -5.39 2.20 -17.97
C LEU A 35 -6.79 1.73 -18.37
N GLN A 36 -6.98 1.49 -19.67
CA GLN A 36 -8.18 0.83 -20.18
C GLN A 36 -8.19 -0.67 -19.81
N ALA A 37 -9.31 -1.34 -20.04
CA ALA A 37 -9.52 -2.75 -19.70
C ALA A 37 -8.50 -3.73 -20.30
N ASP A 38 -7.76 -3.34 -21.34
CA ASP A 38 -6.66 -4.13 -21.93
C ASP A 38 -5.36 -4.12 -21.10
N GLY A 39 -5.30 -3.28 -20.04
CA GLY A 39 -4.15 -3.12 -19.17
C GLY A 39 -2.94 -2.44 -19.82
N LYS A 40 -3.09 -1.79 -20.96
CA LYS A 40 -1.96 -1.23 -21.73
C LYS A 40 -2.27 0.13 -22.32
N THR A 41 -3.49 0.33 -22.81
CA THR A 41 -3.90 1.58 -23.45
C THR A 41 -4.16 2.64 -22.38
N LEU A 42 -3.49 3.79 -22.50
CA LEU A 42 -3.69 4.93 -21.62
C LEU A 42 -4.99 5.65 -21.96
N TYR A 43 -5.80 5.90 -20.95
CA TYR A 43 -6.97 6.76 -21.02
C TYR A 43 -6.70 8.06 -20.25
N PHE A 44 -6.82 9.18 -20.95
CA PHE A 44 -6.77 10.51 -20.38
C PHE A 44 -8.18 11.08 -20.38
N PRO A 45 -8.86 11.19 -19.23
CA PRO A 45 -10.21 11.75 -19.17
C PRO A 45 -10.26 13.16 -19.76
N GLU A 46 -11.29 13.43 -20.57
CA GLU A 46 -11.61 14.75 -21.06
C GLU A 46 -12.56 15.47 -20.10
N ASN A 47 -12.73 16.78 -20.28
CA ASN A 47 -13.63 17.57 -19.44
C ASN A 47 -15.08 17.08 -19.56
N PRO A 48 -15.71 16.58 -18.48
CA PRO A 48 -17.07 16.05 -18.54
C PRO A 48 -18.14 17.15 -18.64
N PRO A 49 -19.37 16.81 -19.08
CA PRO A 49 -20.48 17.76 -19.19
C PRO A 49 -21.04 18.22 -17.85
N ALA A 50 -20.86 17.43 -16.78
CA ALA A 50 -21.36 17.71 -15.44
C ALA A 50 -20.51 17.04 -14.34
N ILE A 51 -20.68 17.49 -13.10
CA ILE A 51 -20.16 16.83 -11.89
C ILE A 51 -20.72 15.42 -11.81
N GLY A 52 -19.88 14.45 -11.42
CA GLY A 52 -20.30 13.06 -11.26
C GLY A 52 -20.55 12.32 -12.58
N SER A 53 -19.95 12.75 -13.69
CA SER A 53 -20.08 12.05 -14.97
C SER A 53 -19.29 10.73 -14.96
N PRO A 54 -19.76 9.67 -15.63
CA PRO A 54 -19.01 8.41 -15.72
C PRO A 54 -17.76 8.55 -16.61
N LEU A 55 -16.83 7.60 -16.49
CA LEU A 55 -15.75 7.46 -17.46
C LEU A 55 -16.30 7.14 -18.87
N ALA A 56 -15.67 7.69 -19.91
CA ALA A 56 -16.05 7.42 -21.30
C ALA A 56 -15.46 6.10 -21.84
N GLN A 57 -14.53 5.49 -21.12
CA GLN A 57 -13.85 4.25 -21.49
C GLN A 57 -13.95 3.24 -20.35
N ASP A 58 -14.04 1.95 -20.66
CA ASP A 58 -13.96 0.89 -19.65
C ASP A 58 -12.50 0.74 -19.18
N CYS A 59 -12.29 0.95 -17.89
CA CYS A 59 -11.00 0.83 -17.23
C CYS A 59 -10.90 -0.38 -16.31
N ALA A 60 -11.91 -1.27 -16.32
CA ALA A 60 -11.93 -2.46 -15.49
C ALA A 60 -11.15 -3.60 -16.15
N ILE A 61 -9.93 -3.85 -15.70
CA ILE A 61 -9.05 -4.93 -16.19
C ILE A 61 -9.50 -6.25 -15.52
N PRO A 62 -10.11 -7.21 -16.25
CA PRO A 62 -10.60 -8.44 -15.65
C PRO A 62 -9.45 -9.39 -15.30
N LEU A 63 -9.40 -9.90 -14.07
CA LEU A 63 -8.41 -10.89 -13.67
C LEU A 63 -8.90 -12.34 -13.85
N GLY A 64 -10.20 -12.57 -13.98
CA GLY A 64 -10.76 -13.92 -14.19
C GLY A 64 -10.61 -14.83 -12.96
N LYS A 65 -10.47 -16.13 -13.18
CA LYS A 65 -10.49 -17.17 -12.12
C LYS A 65 -9.37 -17.06 -11.07
N PRO A 66 -9.56 -17.63 -9.86
CA PRO A 66 -8.50 -17.78 -8.86
C PRO A 66 -7.19 -18.34 -9.42
N GLY A 67 -6.08 -17.77 -8.97
CA GLY A 67 -4.72 -18.10 -9.42
C GLY A 67 -4.35 -17.51 -10.78
N ASN A 68 -5.26 -16.87 -11.50
CA ASN A 68 -4.93 -16.21 -12.76
C ASN A 68 -4.13 -14.91 -12.54
N SER A 69 -3.37 -14.51 -13.55
CA SER A 69 -2.68 -13.23 -13.55
C SER A 69 -2.75 -12.52 -14.88
N VAL A 70 -2.74 -11.18 -14.84
CA VAL A 70 -2.72 -10.30 -16.00
C VAL A 70 -1.53 -9.36 -15.90
N THR A 71 -0.74 -9.27 -16.97
CA THR A 71 0.39 -8.34 -17.02
C THR A 71 0.00 -7.07 -17.76
N THR A 72 0.10 -5.93 -17.07
CA THR A 72 -0.13 -4.59 -17.61
C THR A 72 1.20 -3.90 -17.94
N THR A 73 1.16 -2.83 -18.72
CA THR A 73 2.33 -1.97 -18.99
C THR A 73 2.07 -0.58 -18.43
N VAL A 74 2.72 -0.24 -17.32
CA VAL A 74 2.47 1.01 -16.58
C VAL A 74 3.57 2.03 -16.88
N PRO A 75 3.24 3.21 -17.41
CA PRO A 75 4.22 4.27 -17.65
C PRO A 75 4.61 4.96 -16.33
N GLN A 76 5.50 5.94 -16.42
CA GLN A 76 5.81 6.79 -15.27
C GLN A 76 4.57 7.56 -14.78
N ILE A 77 4.13 7.22 -13.57
CA ILE A 77 2.94 7.75 -12.91
C ILE A 77 3.31 8.20 -11.50
N ALA A 78 2.88 9.40 -11.12
CA ALA A 78 2.95 9.92 -9.75
C ALA A 78 1.58 9.83 -9.07
N GLY A 79 1.58 9.57 -7.76
CA GLY A 79 0.34 9.42 -6.97
C GLY A 79 -0.58 8.35 -7.56
N GLY A 80 0.01 7.23 -7.98
CA GLY A 80 -0.68 6.15 -8.63
C GLY A 80 -1.34 5.20 -7.63
N ARG A 81 -2.44 4.59 -8.03
CA ARG A 81 -3.12 3.53 -7.27
C ARG A 81 -3.39 2.33 -8.17
N VAL A 82 -3.14 1.14 -7.65
CA VAL A 82 -3.64 -0.12 -8.21
C VAL A 82 -4.80 -0.56 -7.34
N TRP A 83 -6.02 -0.45 -7.88
CA TRP A 83 -7.25 -0.83 -7.19
C TRP A 83 -7.66 -2.23 -7.60
N PHE A 84 -8.28 -2.96 -6.68
CA PHE A 84 -8.94 -4.23 -6.96
C PHE A 84 -10.34 -4.22 -6.39
N SER A 85 -11.29 -4.82 -7.10
CA SER A 85 -12.65 -5.04 -6.62
C SER A 85 -13.12 -6.46 -6.88
N ILE A 86 -13.86 -7.00 -5.91
CA ILE A 86 -14.31 -8.40 -5.87
C ILE A 86 -15.84 -8.42 -5.99
N ASP A 87 -16.36 -9.30 -6.84
CA ASP A 87 -17.77 -9.57 -7.14
C ASP A 87 -18.59 -8.38 -7.69
N SER A 88 -18.00 -7.18 -7.75
CA SER A 88 -18.57 -5.99 -8.39
C SER A 88 -17.46 -5.07 -8.90
N LYS A 89 -17.72 -4.38 -10.01
CA LYS A 89 -16.81 -3.35 -10.56
C LYS A 89 -16.82 -2.07 -9.71
N LEU A 90 -15.69 -1.39 -9.63
CA LEU A 90 -15.63 0.00 -9.15
C LEU A 90 -16.25 0.96 -10.17
N THR A 91 -16.89 1.99 -9.64
CA THR A 91 -17.40 3.15 -10.38
C THR A 91 -16.52 4.36 -10.10
N PHE A 92 -15.79 4.80 -11.11
CA PHE A 92 -15.06 6.06 -11.10
C PHE A 92 -15.92 7.15 -11.74
N LEU A 93 -15.91 8.34 -11.16
CA LEU A 93 -16.65 9.50 -11.67
C LEU A 93 -15.69 10.64 -12.04
N LEU A 94 -16.19 11.61 -12.80
CA LEU A 94 -15.44 12.77 -13.27
C LEU A 94 -16.20 14.06 -12.93
N ASN A 95 -15.44 15.05 -12.48
CA ASN A 95 -15.90 16.44 -12.34
C ASN A 95 -15.25 17.34 -13.41
N PRO A 96 -15.87 18.47 -13.78
CA PRO A 96 -15.25 19.46 -14.66
C PRO A 96 -13.86 19.88 -14.14
N GLY A 97 -12.87 19.96 -15.01
CA GLY A 97 -11.47 20.14 -14.62
C GLY A 97 -10.48 19.58 -15.64
N PRO A 98 -10.67 18.38 -16.21
CA PRO A 98 -11.31 17.18 -15.63
C PRO A 98 -10.62 16.69 -14.35
N ALA A 99 -11.41 16.27 -13.36
CA ALA A 99 -10.91 15.70 -12.11
C ALA A 99 -11.52 14.31 -11.88
N LEU A 100 -10.66 13.32 -11.60
CA LEU A 100 -11.09 11.99 -11.19
C LEU A 100 -11.63 12.05 -9.76
N VAL A 101 -12.86 11.59 -9.58
CA VAL A 101 -13.45 11.30 -8.28
C VAL A 101 -13.20 9.83 -8.00
N GLU A 102 -12.34 9.57 -7.03
CA GLU A 102 -11.96 8.22 -6.61
C GLU A 102 -13.04 7.60 -5.71
N PRO A 103 -13.12 6.25 -5.64
CA PRO A 103 -14.07 5.56 -4.78
C PRO A 103 -14.02 6.02 -3.31
N SER A 104 -15.19 6.29 -2.71
CA SER A 104 -15.28 6.63 -1.29
C SER A 104 -16.02 5.55 -0.50
N VAL A 105 -15.44 5.17 0.64
CA VAL A 105 -16.12 4.32 1.65
C VAL A 105 -16.85 5.14 2.71
N LEU A 106 -16.64 6.47 2.73
CA LEU A 106 -17.09 7.37 3.80
C LEU A 106 -18.44 8.02 3.51
N ASN A 107 -18.82 8.10 2.24
CA ASN A 107 -20.13 8.58 1.83
C ASN A 107 -21.06 7.38 1.58
N PRO A 108 -22.12 7.18 2.39
CA PRO A 108 -23.04 6.05 2.20
C PRO A 108 -23.77 6.04 0.85
N SER A 109 -23.84 7.20 0.17
CA SER A 109 -24.45 7.34 -1.16
C SER A 109 -23.45 7.15 -2.30
N ASP A 110 -22.16 6.94 -2.02
CA ASP A 110 -21.16 6.65 -3.04
C ASP A 110 -21.51 5.31 -3.74
N PRO A 111 -21.40 5.23 -5.08
CA PRO A 111 -21.67 3.98 -5.80
C PRO A 111 -20.77 2.82 -5.35
N ASN A 112 -19.61 3.11 -4.75
CA ASN A 112 -18.65 2.14 -4.25
C ASN A 112 -18.83 1.81 -2.76
N ALA A 113 -19.79 2.42 -2.07
CA ALA A 113 -20.01 2.21 -0.64
C ALA A 113 -20.26 0.73 -0.28
N LYS A 114 -20.79 -0.06 -1.22
CA LYS A 114 -21.06 -1.51 -1.06
C LYS A 114 -20.20 -2.41 -1.95
N VAL A 115 -19.14 -1.87 -2.57
CA VAL A 115 -18.18 -2.67 -3.33
C VAL A 115 -17.08 -3.15 -2.39
N ASN A 116 -16.71 -4.43 -2.45
CA ASN A 116 -15.55 -4.94 -1.74
C ASN A 116 -14.30 -4.62 -2.56
N PHE A 117 -13.49 -3.67 -2.10
CA PHE A 117 -12.30 -3.22 -2.81
C PHE A 117 -11.14 -2.93 -1.86
N GLY A 118 -9.94 -2.95 -2.41
CA GLY A 118 -8.68 -2.56 -1.75
C GLY A 118 -7.74 -1.96 -2.78
N PHE A 119 -6.63 -1.37 -2.34
CA PHE A 119 -5.64 -0.79 -3.24
C PHE A 119 -4.24 -0.79 -2.63
N CYS A 120 -3.24 -0.70 -3.50
CA CYS A 120 -1.90 -0.25 -3.13
C CYS A 120 -1.58 1.06 -3.86
N GLU A 121 -0.67 1.84 -3.29
CA GLU A 121 -0.21 3.11 -3.84
C GLU A 121 1.16 2.94 -4.46
N PHE A 122 1.47 3.74 -5.48
CA PHE A 122 2.79 3.75 -6.08
C PHE A 122 3.15 5.10 -6.71
N THR A 123 4.45 5.32 -6.85
CA THR A 123 5.01 6.27 -7.80
C THR A 123 6.09 5.57 -8.59
N LEU A 124 5.92 5.52 -9.91
CA LEU A 124 6.96 5.13 -10.85
C LEU A 124 7.47 6.40 -11.52
N ASN A 125 8.69 6.80 -11.18
CA ASN A 125 9.35 7.94 -11.80
C ASN A 125 10.68 7.52 -12.40
N ASP A 126 11.51 8.50 -12.76
CA ASP A 126 12.79 8.22 -13.38
C ASP A 126 13.89 7.92 -12.36
N ALA A 127 13.63 8.00 -11.05
CA ALA A 127 14.56 7.61 -10.01
C ALA A 127 14.27 6.19 -9.50
N GLN A 128 13.00 5.81 -9.35
CA GLN A 128 12.62 4.53 -8.76
C GLN A 128 11.15 4.14 -9.03
N LEU A 129 10.81 2.88 -8.74
CA LEU A 129 9.48 2.55 -8.23
C LEU A 129 9.50 2.70 -6.71
N TYR A 130 8.49 3.34 -6.14
CA TYR A 130 8.14 3.26 -4.73
C TYR A 130 6.68 2.83 -4.64
N ALA A 131 6.36 1.82 -3.85
CA ALA A 131 4.99 1.35 -3.68
C ALA A 131 4.73 0.88 -2.25
N ASN A 132 3.47 0.96 -1.79
CA ASN A 132 3.07 0.58 -0.45
C ASN A 132 1.63 0.05 -0.41
N ILE A 133 1.35 -0.85 0.53
CA ILE A 133 -0.03 -1.14 0.93
C ILE A 133 -0.51 -0.08 1.93
N SER A 134 -1.82 0.12 2.05
CA SER A 134 -2.38 1.17 2.91
C SER A 134 -3.68 0.76 3.58
N TYR A 135 -3.77 1.11 4.86
CA TYR A 135 -4.92 0.99 5.75
C TYR A 135 -5.27 2.34 6.39
N VAL A 136 -4.72 3.44 5.86
CA VAL A 136 -4.94 4.82 6.37
C VAL A 136 -6.42 5.20 6.32
N ASP A 137 -7.15 4.68 5.33
CA ASP A 137 -8.59 4.93 5.20
C ASP A 137 -9.43 3.79 5.81
N PHE A 138 -9.13 2.53 5.48
CA PHE A 138 -9.90 1.37 5.93
C PHE A 138 -9.17 0.04 5.73
N VAL A 139 -9.60 -0.99 6.45
CA VAL A 139 -9.36 -2.41 6.17
C VAL A 139 -10.58 -2.99 5.45
N SER A 140 -10.40 -3.73 4.36
CA SER A 140 -11.47 -4.44 3.66
C SER A 140 -11.18 -5.94 3.53
N ASN A 141 -12.17 -6.68 3.03
CA ASN A 141 -12.00 -8.08 2.64
C ASN A 141 -11.39 -8.23 1.23
N ALA A 142 -10.43 -7.37 0.90
CA ALA A 142 -9.62 -7.45 -0.30
C ALA A 142 -8.13 -7.21 0.07
N PRO A 143 -7.51 -8.12 0.87
CA PRO A 143 -6.12 -7.96 1.27
C PRO A 143 -5.19 -7.82 0.07
N ILE A 144 -4.23 -6.91 0.16
CA ILE A 144 -3.27 -6.63 -0.92
C ILE A 144 -1.88 -7.06 -0.47
N ALA A 145 -1.17 -7.78 -1.34
CA ALA A 145 0.24 -8.08 -1.21
C ALA A 145 1.01 -7.47 -2.40
N ILE A 146 2.23 -7.00 -2.16
CA ILE A 146 3.08 -6.40 -3.19
C ILE A 146 4.47 -7.03 -3.20
N THR A 147 5.00 -7.28 -4.40
CA THR A 147 6.34 -7.83 -4.61
C THR A 147 7.06 -7.03 -5.67
N LEU A 148 8.28 -6.59 -5.38
CA LEU A 148 9.13 -5.89 -6.32
C LEU A 148 10.38 -6.72 -6.60
N GLU A 149 10.56 -7.07 -7.87
CA GLU A 149 11.79 -7.65 -8.40
C GLU A 149 12.58 -6.59 -9.16
N ASN A 150 13.87 -6.44 -8.86
CA ASN A 150 14.75 -5.54 -9.58
C ASN A 150 15.53 -6.25 -10.70
N SER A 151 16.24 -5.49 -11.54
CA SER A 151 16.98 -6.04 -12.69
C SER A 151 18.14 -6.98 -12.32
N ALA A 152 18.53 -7.04 -11.04
CA ALA A 152 19.54 -7.96 -10.52
C ALA A 152 18.90 -9.23 -9.91
N GLY A 153 17.58 -9.37 -9.95
CA GLY A 153 16.83 -10.49 -9.36
C GLY A 153 16.65 -10.38 -7.84
N THR A 154 16.92 -9.23 -7.23
CA THR A 154 16.61 -9.01 -5.80
C THR A 154 15.11 -8.80 -5.64
N ILE A 155 14.53 -9.43 -4.63
CA ILE A 155 13.10 -9.38 -4.33
C ILE A 155 12.88 -8.66 -3.00
N GLN A 156 11.93 -7.73 -3.00
CA GLN A 156 11.30 -7.19 -1.80
C GLN A 156 9.83 -7.64 -1.80
N HIS A 157 9.32 -8.06 -0.65
CA HIS A 157 7.94 -8.51 -0.50
C HIS A 157 7.28 -7.85 0.72
N VAL A 158 6.02 -7.46 0.55
CA VAL A 158 5.11 -7.06 1.62
C VAL A 158 3.87 -7.93 1.50
N SER A 159 3.54 -8.57 2.61
CA SER A 159 2.68 -9.75 2.69
C SER A 159 1.20 -9.40 2.72
N GLY A 160 0.88 -8.27 3.35
CA GLY A 160 -0.51 -7.93 3.67
C GLY A 160 -1.12 -8.89 4.69
N MET A 161 -2.45 -8.88 4.74
CA MET A 161 -3.24 -9.78 5.59
C MET A 161 -3.55 -11.11 4.87
N PRO A 162 -3.73 -12.21 5.61
CA PRO A 162 -4.33 -13.42 5.05
C PRO A 162 -5.80 -13.20 4.69
N ALA A 163 -6.41 -14.14 3.96
CA ALA A 163 -7.81 -14.06 3.53
C ALA A 163 -8.83 -13.83 4.65
N ASN A 164 -8.54 -14.27 5.88
CA ASN A 164 -9.37 -14.06 7.07
C ASN A 164 -8.97 -12.83 7.91
N GLY A 165 -8.10 -11.95 7.38
CA GLY A 165 -7.57 -10.80 8.12
C GLY A 165 -8.66 -9.84 8.61
N LEU A 166 -9.65 -9.52 7.77
CA LEU A 166 -10.76 -8.65 8.18
C LEU A 166 -11.53 -9.22 9.38
N GLU A 167 -11.78 -10.52 9.39
CA GLU A 167 -12.47 -11.21 10.50
C GLU A 167 -11.68 -11.05 11.80
N GLY A 168 -10.37 -11.30 11.75
CA GLY A 168 -9.48 -11.12 12.89
C GLY A 168 -9.46 -9.69 13.41
N VAL A 169 -9.32 -8.71 12.52
CA VAL A 169 -9.37 -7.28 12.88
C VAL A 169 -10.71 -6.94 13.55
N CYS A 170 -11.84 -7.36 12.97
CA CYS A 170 -13.16 -7.08 13.54
C CYS A 170 -13.36 -7.73 14.92
N ALA A 171 -12.83 -8.94 15.13
CA ALA A 171 -12.86 -9.60 16.43
C ALA A 171 -12.07 -8.80 17.49
N ASP A 172 -10.86 -8.35 17.14
CA ASP A 172 -9.99 -7.62 18.06
C ASP A 172 -10.49 -6.19 18.34
N MET A 173 -11.13 -5.52 17.39
CA MET A 173 -11.78 -4.22 17.62
C MET A 173 -12.92 -4.33 18.66
N ARG A 174 -13.72 -5.40 18.57
CA ARG A 174 -14.77 -5.69 19.56
C ARG A 174 -14.17 -6.01 20.91
N ALA A 175 -13.12 -6.83 20.96
CA ALA A 175 -12.41 -7.15 22.20
C ALA A 175 -11.80 -5.90 22.84
N GLN A 176 -11.21 -5.00 22.04
CA GLN A 176 -10.66 -3.74 22.52
C GLN A 176 -11.75 -2.83 23.09
N THR A 177 -12.90 -2.72 22.42
CA THR A 177 -14.07 -2.00 22.94
C THR A 177 -14.52 -2.53 24.30
N GLN A 178 -14.55 -3.86 24.48
CA GLN A 178 -14.88 -4.47 25.77
C GLN A 178 -13.86 -4.14 26.85
N LYS A 179 -12.59 -3.93 26.48
CA LYS A 179 -11.48 -3.65 27.40
C LYS A 179 -11.50 -2.21 27.92
N ASP A 180 -11.68 -1.22 27.04
CA ASP A 180 -11.52 0.20 27.38
C ASP A 180 -12.81 1.05 27.28
N GLY A 181 -13.90 0.46 26.77
CA GLY A 181 -15.19 1.13 26.58
C GLY A 181 -15.20 2.17 25.45
N LYS A 182 -14.16 2.24 24.62
CA LYS A 182 -14.07 3.15 23.47
C LYS A 182 -14.68 2.51 22.22
N PRO A 183 -15.21 3.29 21.27
CA PRO A 183 -16.09 2.79 20.21
C PRO A 183 -15.33 2.16 19.02
N TRP A 184 -14.32 1.31 19.28
CA TRP A 184 -13.55 0.64 18.22
C TRP A 184 -14.43 -0.29 17.38
N ASP A 185 -15.40 -0.96 17.99
CA ASP A 185 -16.37 -1.81 17.32
C ASP A 185 -17.28 -1.05 16.35
N ARG A 186 -17.55 0.23 16.61
CA ARG A 186 -18.34 1.09 15.73
C ARG A 186 -17.60 1.50 14.46
N LEU A 187 -16.27 1.30 14.40
CA LEU A 187 -15.51 1.45 13.16
C LEU A 187 -15.80 0.33 12.16
N ILE A 188 -16.39 -0.78 12.61
CA ILE A 188 -16.79 -1.90 11.76
C ILE A 188 -18.07 -1.52 11.00
N VAL A 189 -17.94 -1.40 9.68
CA VAL A 189 -19.08 -1.27 8.78
C VAL A 189 -19.60 -2.66 8.45
N GLN A 190 -20.90 -2.87 8.65
CA GLN A 190 -21.58 -4.12 8.34
C GLN A 190 -22.56 -3.97 7.19
N ILE A 191 -22.68 -5.01 6.35
CA ILE A 191 -23.73 -5.14 5.34
C ILE A 191 -24.52 -6.39 5.64
N ASN A 192 -25.84 -6.26 5.83
CA ASN A 192 -26.74 -7.37 6.18
C ASN A 192 -26.27 -8.17 7.42
N GLY A 193 -25.69 -7.47 8.40
CA GLY A 193 -25.18 -8.08 9.64
C GLY A 193 -23.84 -8.83 9.49
N GLN A 194 -23.18 -8.73 8.32
CA GLN A 194 -21.85 -9.30 8.09
C GLN A 194 -20.80 -8.18 8.09
N ASP A 195 -19.63 -8.46 8.67
CA ASP A 195 -18.50 -7.53 8.68
C ASP A 195 -18.01 -7.31 7.25
N PHE A 196 -17.89 -6.04 6.88
CA PHE A 196 -17.62 -5.66 5.50
C PHE A 196 -16.32 -4.86 5.33
N ARG A 197 -16.04 -3.97 6.28
CA ARG A 197 -14.78 -3.23 6.38
C ARG A 197 -14.64 -2.61 7.78
N VAL A 198 -13.44 -2.19 8.13
CA VAL A 198 -13.17 -1.38 9.33
C VAL A 198 -12.59 -0.05 8.90
N LEU A 199 -13.19 1.07 9.32
CA LEU A 199 -12.68 2.40 9.02
C LEU A 199 -11.54 2.77 9.98
N ASN A 200 -10.59 3.57 9.49
CA ASN A 200 -9.60 4.21 10.36
C ASN A 200 -10.30 5.16 11.36
N PRO A 201 -9.79 5.33 12.61
CA PRO A 201 -10.39 6.22 13.61
C PRO A 201 -10.54 7.68 13.17
N SER A 202 -9.67 8.18 12.28
CA SER A 202 -9.79 9.52 11.69
C SER A 202 -11.10 9.71 10.89
N HIS A 203 -11.72 8.61 10.47
CA HIS A 203 -13.00 8.57 9.77
C HIS A 203 -14.18 8.13 10.65
N GLY A 204 -13.99 8.03 11.96
CA GLY A 204 -14.98 7.50 12.90
C GLY A 204 -16.32 8.24 12.89
N ASP A 205 -16.32 9.55 12.63
CA ASP A 205 -17.54 10.36 12.53
C ASP A 205 -18.48 9.88 11.41
N ALA A 206 -17.95 9.30 10.33
CA ALA A 206 -18.75 8.74 9.23
C ALA A 206 -19.65 7.57 9.67
N VAL A 207 -19.32 6.93 10.79
CA VAL A 207 -20.01 5.77 11.36
C VAL A 207 -20.46 5.98 12.81
N GLY A 208 -20.39 7.22 13.31
CA GLY A 208 -20.80 7.56 14.68
C GLY A 208 -19.88 6.98 15.77
N ALA A 209 -18.62 6.74 15.44
CA ALA A 209 -17.54 6.35 16.35
C ALA A 209 -16.74 7.61 16.74
N SER A 210 -17.09 8.24 17.85
CA SER A 210 -16.37 9.43 18.33
C SER A 210 -15.28 9.07 19.34
N PHE A 211 -14.06 9.53 19.07
CA PHE A 211 -12.90 9.40 19.96
C PHE A 211 -12.52 10.73 20.62
N ALA A 212 -13.39 11.75 20.59
CA ALA A 212 -13.08 13.05 21.19
C ALA A 212 -12.61 12.90 22.66
N GLY A 213 -11.49 13.52 23.02
CA GLY A 213 -10.93 13.41 24.38
C GLY A 213 -10.08 12.16 24.64
N TYR A 214 -9.86 11.28 23.64
CA TYR A 214 -9.16 10.01 23.84
C TYR A 214 -7.67 10.17 24.15
N TYR A 215 -6.94 10.98 23.40
CA TYR A 215 -5.49 11.21 23.56
C TYR A 215 -5.15 12.37 24.50
N GLU A 216 -6.10 13.26 24.80
CA GLU A 216 -5.88 14.44 25.62
C GLU A 216 -5.20 14.12 26.97
N PRO A 217 -5.54 13.04 27.70
CA PRO A 217 -4.79 12.64 28.90
C PRO A 217 -3.30 12.37 28.64
N TYR A 218 -2.95 11.69 27.55
CA TYR A 218 -1.56 11.41 27.18
C TYR A 218 -0.83 12.67 26.71
N VAL A 219 -1.53 13.58 26.00
CA VAL A 219 -0.99 14.88 25.63
C VAL A 219 -0.64 15.70 26.88
N GLU A 220 -1.52 15.73 27.88
CA GLU A 220 -1.21 16.35 29.17
C GLU A 220 -0.03 15.68 29.88
N GLU A 221 0.07 14.35 29.81
CA GLU A 221 1.20 13.61 30.36
C GLU A 221 2.53 14.00 29.70
N VAL A 222 2.58 14.06 28.36
CA VAL A 222 3.77 14.52 27.61
C VAL A 222 4.16 15.93 28.05
N TRP A 223 3.19 16.85 28.16
CA TRP A 223 3.46 18.23 28.56
C TRP A 223 4.00 18.31 29.99
N ASN A 224 3.36 17.61 30.93
CA ASN A 224 3.78 17.58 32.33
C ASN A 224 5.16 16.93 32.46
N TYR A 225 5.41 15.83 31.75
CA TYR A 225 6.67 15.11 31.79
C TYR A 225 7.84 15.99 31.35
N TYR A 226 7.72 16.69 30.22
CA TYR A 226 8.79 17.51 29.64
C TYR A 226 8.84 18.96 30.12
N SER A 227 7.97 19.38 31.05
CA SER A 227 8.02 20.71 31.68
C SER A 227 9.00 20.79 32.85
N THR A 228 9.52 19.65 33.30
CA THR A 228 10.55 19.58 34.33
C THR A 228 11.93 19.89 33.72
N ASP A 229 12.69 20.82 34.30
CA ASP A 229 13.99 21.28 33.76
C ASP A 229 15.01 20.16 33.47
N SER A 230 14.91 19.02 34.15
CA SER A 230 15.80 17.87 33.97
C SER A 230 15.35 16.87 32.89
N ARG A 231 14.21 17.10 32.22
CA ARG A 231 13.64 16.17 31.25
C ARG A 231 13.62 16.78 29.85
N ASN A 232 14.22 16.06 28.91
CA ASN A 232 14.22 16.35 27.48
C ASN A 232 14.12 15.03 26.70
N PHE A 233 13.84 15.15 25.41
CA PHE A 233 14.02 14.07 24.45
C PHE A 233 14.74 14.61 23.22
N THR A 234 15.26 13.72 22.38
CA THR A 234 15.81 14.10 21.09
C THR A 234 14.88 13.64 19.98
N LEU A 235 14.74 14.45 18.93
CA LEU A 235 14.00 14.13 17.73
C LEU A 235 14.94 14.21 16.52
N ASN A 236 15.26 13.05 15.95
CA ASN A 236 15.95 12.97 14.68
C ASN A 236 14.98 13.27 13.54
N THR A 237 15.17 14.40 12.87
CA THR A 237 14.35 14.81 11.73
C THR A 237 14.60 13.98 10.47
N GLN A 238 15.70 13.22 10.45
CA GLN A 238 16.18 12.42 9.30
C GLN A 238 16.29 13.27 8.03
N ALA A 239 16.55 14.56 8.22
CA ALA A 239 16.63 15.58 7.19
C ALA A 239 17.72 16.59 7.57
N GLY A 240 17.83 17.67 6.79
CA GLY A 240 18.84 18.72 6.96
C GLY A 240 19.01 19.27 8.41
N PRO A 241 17.94 19.48 9.19
CA PRO A 241 18.07 19.95 10.58
C PRO A 241 18.76 18.97 11.54
N GLY A 242 18.87 17.68 11.17
CA GLY A 242 19.51 16.67 12.01
C GLY A 242 18.68 16.32 13.25
N VAL A 243 19.37 16.15 14.38
CA VAL A 243 18.76 15.80 15.68
C VAL A 243 18.51 17.08 16.48
N LEU A 244 17.28 17.25 16.95
CA LEU A 244 16.83 18.44 17.69
C LEU A 244 16.40 18.06 19.12
N ASP A 245 16.67 18.93 20.08
CA ASP A 245 16.20 18.76 21.46
C ASP A 245 14.72 19.15 21.60
N GLY A 246 13.96 18.32 22.31
CA GLY A 246 12.56 18.50 22.67
C GLY A 246 12.37 18.75 24.16
N LYS A 247 11.65 19.82 24.52
CA LYS A 247 11.25 20.12 25.90
C LYS A 247 10.01 21.02 25.94
N VAL A 248 9.31 21.07 27.08
CA VAL A 248 8.17 21.98 27.24
C VAL A 248 8.64 23.25 27.95
N SER A 249 8.25 24.41 27.40
CA SER A 249 8.51 25.73 27.98
C SER A 249 7.37 26.66 27.64
N ASN A 250 6.94 27.50 28.59
CA ASN A 250 5.81 28.43 28.42
C ASN A 250 4.54 27.73 27.89
N ASN A 251 4.27 26.52 28.36
CA ASN A 251 3.14 25.67 27.96
C ASN A 251 3.15 25.24 26.47
N GLN A 252 4.27 25.38 25.77
CA GLN A 252 4.48 24.88 24.41
C GLN A 252 5.54 23.80 24.39
N LEU A 253 5.39 22.81 23.51
CA LEU A 253 6.45 21.85 23.23
C LEU A 253 7.41 22.46 22.21
N LEU A 254 8.64 22.76 22.66
CA LEU A 254 9.71 23.28 21.82
C LEU A 254 10.56 22.12 21.30
N ILE A 255 10.74 22.05 19.98
CA ILE A 255 11.65 21.10 19.32
C ILE A 255 12.63 21.90 18.47
N GLY A 256 13.88 22.00 18.91
CA GLY A 256 14.81 22.99 18.38
C GLY A 256 14.28 24.40 18.63
N GLN A 257 13.98 25.13 17.54
CA GLN A 257 13.39 26.48 17.60
C GLN A 257 11.89 26.50 17.31
N GLU A 258 11.31 25.36 16.94
CA GLU A 258 9.89 25.26 16.58
C GLU A 258 9.02 25.03 17.81
N ALA A 259 7.94 25.80 17.91
CA ALA A 259 6.93 25.65 18.96
C ALA A 259 5.72 24.86 18.45
N PHE A 260 5.24 23.92 19.26
CA PHE A 260 4.05 23.13 19.00
C PHE A 260 3.05 23.32 20.14
N GLU A 261 1.80 23.60 19.77
CA GLU A 261 0.66 23.56 20.68
C GLU A 261 0.26 22.11 20.97
N LYS A 262 -0.51 21.90 22.04
CA LYS A 262 -1.10 20.60 22.37
C LYS A 262 -2.00 20.11 21.22
N PRO A 263 -1.74 18.94 20.62
CA PRO A 263 -2.66 18.36 19.63
C PRO A 263 -3.93 17.83 20.31
N SER A 264 -5.05 17.91 19.60
CA SER A 264 -6.28 17.18 19.93
C SER A 264 -6.21 15.72 19.47
N THR A 265 -7.16 14.89 19.92
CA THR A 265 -7.31 13.53 19.36
C THR A 265 -7.46 13.53 17.83
N ALA A 266 -8.22 14.48 17.27
CA ALA A 266 -8.42 14.56 15.82
C ALA A 266 -7.12 14.91 15.08
N ASP A 267 -6.29 15.80 15.66
CA ASP A 267 -4.99 16.13 15.09
C ASP A 267 -4.07 14.90 15.08
N ILE A 268 -4.07 14.09 16.15
CA ILE A 268 -3.23 12.89 16.26
C ILE A 268 -3.64 11.82 15.24
N PHE A 269 -4.93 11.44 15.18
CA PHE A 269 -5.39 10.45 14.22
C PHE A 269 -5.25 10.94 12.77
N GLY A 270 -5.50 12.22 12.50
CA GLY A 270 -5.45 12.79 11.15
C GLY A 270 -4.05 13.15 10.66
N CYS A 271 -3.11 13.42 11.56
CA CYS A 271 -1.72 13.82 11.26
C CYS A 271 -1.58 15.06 10.34
N ASN A 272 -2.60 15.89 10.20
CA ASN A 272 -2.66 16.91 9.14
C ASN A 272 -3.30 18.25 9.56
N SER A 273 -3.69 18.38 10.83
CA SER A 273 -4.40 19.53 11.37
C SER A 273 -3.73 20.02 12.67
N GLY A 274 -4.19 21.17 13.16
CA GLY A 274 -3.66 21.78 14.37
C GLY A 274 -2.13 21.93 14.30
N PRO A 275 -1.37 21.45 15.30
CA PRO A 275 0.08 21.56 15.32
C PRO A 275 0.79 20.78 14.20
N PHE A 276 0.11 19.87 13.51
CA PHE A 276 0.64 19.05 12.41
C PHE A 276 0.33 19.61 11.01
N THR A 277 -0.21 20.83 10.93
CA THR A 277 -0.39 21.52 9.64
C THR A 277 0.98 21.89 9.05
N THR A 278 1.25 21.44 7.82
CA THR A 278 2.48 21.80 7.10
C THR A 278 2.42 23.22 6.56
N GLY A 279 3.59 23.85 6.41
CA GLY A 279 3.72 25.25 6.03
C GLY A 279 4.97 25.54 5.20
N PRO A 280 5.37 26.81 5.08
CA PRO A 280 6.59 27.18 4.35
C PRO A 280 7.89 26.82 5.09
N ASP A 281 7.81 26.51 6.39
CA ASP A 281 8.99 26.18 7.21
C ASP A 281 9.43 24.72 7.02
N ALA A 282 10.61 24.53 6.44
CA ALA A 282 11.16 23.21 6.17
C ALA A 282 11.57 22.44 7.43
N THR A 283 12.00 23.12 8.49
CA THR A 283 12.35 22.49 9.78
C THR A 283 11.09 21.95 10.44
N ARG A 284 10.03 22.77 10.49
CA ARG A 284 8.72 22.34 11.01
C ARG A 284 8.19 21.13 10.24
N ASN A 285 8.21 21.18 8.92
CA ASN A 285 7.75 20.09 8.07
C ASN A 285 8.57 18.80 8.25
N ALA A 286 9.85 18.90 8.62
CA ALA A 286 10.67 17.73 8.92
C ALA A 286 10.38 17.13 10.31
N ILE A 287 9.97 17.96 11.29
CA ILE A 287 9.59 17.54 12.64
C ILE A 287 8.22 16.85 12.65
N ILE A 288 7.22 17.42 11.96
CA ILE A 288 5.81 17.01 12.04
C ILE A 288 5.62 15.49 11.94
N PRO A 289 6.16 14.77 10.93
CA PRO A 289 5.95 13.33 10.81
C PRO A 289 6.41 12.55 12.04
N ARG A 290 7.57 12.92 12.60
CA ARG A 290 8.18 12.23 13.75
C ARG A 290 7.41 12.47 15.03
N LEU A 291 6.98 13.72 15.23
CA LEU A 291 6.20 14.07 16.39
C LEU A 291 4.82 13.41 16.35
N ALA A 292 4.14 13.46 15.21
CA ALA A 292 2.84 12.81 15.00
C ALA A 292 2.93 11.29 15.23
N ALA A 293 3.92 10.62 14.64
CA ALA A 293 4.14 9.18 14.86
C ALA A 293 4.41 8.84 16.34
N GLY A 294 5.15 9.68 17.06
CA GLY A 294 5.38 9.51 18.50
C GLY A 294 4.10 9.61 19.35
N PHE A 295 3.14 10.45 18.95
CA PHE A 295 1.82 10.51 19.57
C PHE A 295 0.96 9.30 19.21
N VAL A 296 0.84 8.95 17.92
CA VAL A 296 0.03 7.80 17.46
C VAL A 296 0.47 6.50 18.17
N ARG A 297 1.78 6.27 18.25
CA ARG A 297 2.40 5.07 18.85
C ARG A 297 2.62 5.15 20.36
N THR A 298 2.27 6.27 20.99
CA THR A 298 2.46 6.57 22.42
C THR A 298 3.84 6.26 22.99
N THR A 299 4.87 6.78 22.31
CA THR A 299 6.28 6.59 22.71
C THR A 299 6.92 7.81 23.33
N LEU A 300 6.34 9.01 23.16
CA LEU A 300 6.92 10.26 23.65
C LEU A 300 7.25 10.29 25.15
N VAL A 301 6.50 9.63 26.03
CA VAL A 301 6.84 9.58 27.47
C VAL A 301 7.80 8.43 27.79
N SER A 302 7.60 7.27 27.15
CA SER A 302 8.35 6.05 27.44
C SER A 302 9.74 6.04 26.79
N GLN A 303 9.96 6.83 25.74
CA GLN A 303 11.19 6.89 24.96
C GLN A 303 11.68 8.32 24.81
N THR A 304 12.96 8.56 25.14
CA THR A 304 13.62 9.86 25.05
C THR A 304 14.35 10.09 23.73
N GLN A 305 14.29 9.14 22.80
CA GLN A 305 14.84 9.26 21.44
C GLN A 305 13.73 8.96 20.45
N GLN A 306 13.46 9.91 19.55
CA GLN A 306 12.40 9.82 18.56
C GLN A 306 12.97 9.99 17.15
N PRO A 307 12.48 9.23 16.15
CA PRO A 307 11.58 8.09 16.32
C PRO A 307 12.25 6.93 17.06
N SER A 308 11.43 6.16 17.79
CA SER A 308 11.86 5.04 18.66
C SER A 308 11.75 3.69 17.94
N ASP A 309 12.32 2.64 18.53
CA ASP A 309 12.26 1.29 17.98
C ASP A 309 10.82 0.72 17.97
N SER A 310 10.48 -0.09 16.96
CA SER A 310 9.11 -0.62 16.80
C SER A 310 8.66 -1.52 17.95
N SER A 311 9.59 -2.15 18.68
CA SER A 311 9.27 -2.92 19.90
C SER A 311 8.63 -2.07 21.01
N THR A 312 8.73 -0.74 20.93
CA THR A 312 8.20 0.19 21.93
C THR A 312 6.80 0.72 21.59
N TYR A 313 6.29 0.44 20.39
CA TYR A 313 5.05 1.02 19.90
C TYR A 313 3.83 0.41 20.59
N TYR A 314 2.83 1.26 20.85
CA TYR A 314 1.51 0.86 21.34
C TYR A 314 1.53 0.13 22.71
N GLN A 315 2.56 0.38 23.54
CA GLN A 315 2.76 -0.26 24.85
C GLN A 315 2.11 0.48 26.03
N SER A 316 1.54 1.66 25.80
CA SER A 316 0.91 2.51 26.83
C SER A 316 -0.50 2.87 26.41
N ASP A 317 -1.40 3.08 27.36
CA ASP A 317 -2.77 3.56 27.12
C ASP A 317 -2.88 5.07 27.44
N PRO A 318 -3.69 5.85 26.68
CA PRO A 318 -4.33 5.49 25.41
C PRO A 318 -3.30 5.20 24.32
N THR A 319 -3.69 4.52 23.24
CA THR A 319 -2.90 4.42 22.00
C THR A 319 -3.77 4.12 20.79
N ASP A 320 -3.20 4.15 19.58
CA ASP A 320 -3.95 3.83 18.36
C ASP A 320 -4.10 2.32 18.25
N HIS A 321 -5.16 1.81 18.87
CA HIS A 321 -5.47 0.39 18.83
C HIS A 321 -5.90 -0.07 17.45
N TYR A 322 -6.39 0.82 16.57
CA TYR A 322 -6.64 0.45 15.19
C TYR A 322 -5.34 0.08 14.50
N CYS A 323 -4.33 0.96 14.56
CA CYS A 323 -3.03 0.69 13.96
C CYS A 323 -2.38 -0.55 14.58
N ARG A 324 -2.37 -0.67 15.92
CA ARG A 324 -1.83 -1.86 16.63
C ARG A 324 -2.45 -3.17 16.09
N ILE A 325 -3.78 -3.23 16.02
CA ILE A 325 -4.51 -4.42 15.57
C ILE A 325 -4.25 -4.68 14.08
N VAL A 326 -4.23 -3.65 13.25
CA VAL A 326 -3.96 -3.78 11.81
C VAL A 326 -2.55 -4.35 11.57
N HIS A 327 -1.53 -3.83 12.23
CA HIS A 327 -0.19 -4.44 12.19
C HIS A 327 -0.25 -5.88 12.66
N ASP A 328 -0.99 -6.17 13.74
CA ASP A 328 -1.05 -7.52 14.30
C ASP A 328 -1.61 -8.59 13.34
N HIS A 329 -2.53 -8.20 12.44
CA HIS A 329 -3.14 -9.09 11.45
C HIS A 329 -2.42 -9.11 10.10
N ASN A 330 -1.44 -8.24 9.86
CA ASN A 330 -0.54 -8.36 8.71
C ASN A 330 0.52 -9.44 9.00
N LEU A 331 0.78 -10.34 8.05
CA LEU A 331 1.68 -11.49 8.29
C LEU A 331 3.11 -11.08 8.62
N ASP A 332 3.57 -9.96 8.06
CA ASP A 332 4.89 -9.36 8.31
C ASP A 332 4.83 -8.17 9.27
N LYS A 333 3.68 -7.90 9.87
CA LYS A 333 3.41 -6.75 10.75
C LYS A 333 3.52 -5.38 10.06
N LYS A 334 3.50 -5.32 8.72
CA LYS A 334 3.67 -4.09 7.96
C LYS A 334 2.39 -3.61 7.28
N GLY A 335 2.30 -2.31 7.07
CA GLY A 335 1.25 -1.65 6.33
C GLY A 335 0.94 -0.29 6.95
N TYR A 336 0.66 0.72 6.12
CA TYR A 336 0.33 2.07 6.60
C TYR A 336 -0.99 2.08 7.37
N GLY A 337 -0.95 2.06 8.71
CA GLY A 337 -2.12 2.25 9.58
C GLY A 337 -2.53 3.72 9.72
N PHE A 338 -1.56 4.64 9.63
CA PHE A 338 -1.75 6.09 9.72
C PHE A 338 -0.76 6.83 8.79
N ALA A 339 -0.96 8.12 8.53
CA ALA A 339 -0.26 8.84 7.46
C ALA A 339 1.29 8.82 7.51
N TYR A 340 1.89 8.65 8.70
CA TYR A 340 3.34 8.69 8.91
C TYR A 340 3.90 7.38 9.48
N ASP A 341 3.31 6.24 9.12
CA ASP A 341 3.74 4.93 9.59
C ASP A 341 5.12 4.50 9.06
N ASP A 342 5.64 5.18 8.05
CA ASP A 342 7.02 5.04 7.54
C ASP A 342 8.08 5.69 8.40
N VAL A 343 7.68 6.46 9.42
CA VAL A 343 8.62 6.99 10.40
C VAL A 343 9.21 5.85 11.21
N GLN A 344 10.54 5.75 11.22
CA GLN A 344 11.31 4.73 11.95
C GLN A 344 12.68 5.30 12.29
N PRO A 345 13.40 4.80 13.31
CA PRO A 345 14.78 5.19 13.56
C PRO A 345 15.67 4.86 12.35
N ASP A 346 16.78 5.57 12.22
CA ASP A 346 17.74 5.33 11.14
C ASP A 346 18.24 3.88 11.19
N GLY A 347 18.09 3.15 10.07
CA GLY A 347 18.41 1.73 9.99
C GLY A 347 17.45 0.79 10.72
N GLY A 348 16.33 1.31 11.25
CA GLY A 348 15.28 0.51 11.88
C GLY A 348 14.47 -0.32 10.88
N GLU A 349 13.58 -1.16 11.41
CA GLU A 349 12.67 -1.98 10.59
C GLU A 349 11.53 -1.16 10.00
N ASP A 350 11.20 -1.40 8.73
CA ASP A 350 10.03 -0.80 8.08
C ASP A 350 8.74 -1.33 8.68
N GLN A 351 7.82 -0.43 9.00
CA GLN A 351 6.45 -0.75 9.45
C GLN A 351 5.40 -0.35 8.42
N SER A 352 5.75 0.45 7.42
CA SER A 352 4.82 1.03 6.46
C SER A 352 4.33 0.07 5.37
N GLY A 353 5.05 -1.04 5.15
CA GLY A 353 4.68 -2.02 4.12
C GLY A 353 5.01 -1.50 2.74
N LYS A 354 6.22 -0.96 2.57
CA LYS A 354 6.73 -0.44 1.30
C LYS A 354 7.70 -1.38 0.60
N VAL A 355 7.80 -1.20 -0.71
CA VAL A 355 8.89 -1.71 -1.55
C VAL A 355 9.40 -0.58 -2.43
N ASN A 356 10.71 -0.51 -2.66
CA ASN A 356 11.28 0.47 -3.58
C ASN A 356 12.61 0.04 -4.21
N ASP A 357 12.84 0.40 -5.47
CA ASP A 357 14.10 0.14 -6.15
C ASP A 357 14.30 1.10 -7.34
N GLY A 358 15.55 1.49 -7.60
CA GLY A 358 15.93 2.39 -8.69
C GLY A 358 16.03 1.74 -10.08
N SER A 359 16.06 0.41 -10.13
CA SER A 359 16.10 -0.42 -11.34
C SER A 359 15.04 -1.53 -11.29
N PRO A 360 13.75 -1.17 -11.16
CA PRO A 360 12.67 -2.14 -11.06
C PRO A 360 12.53 -2.92 -12.39
N ALA A 361 12.27 -4.22 -12.30
CA ALA A 361 12.07 -5.11 -13.45
C ALA A 361 10.64 -5.64 -13.54
N LEU A 362 10.03 -6.00 -12.41
CA LEU A 362 8.66 -6.47 -12.31
C LEU A 362 8.04 -6.03 -10.99
N PHE A 363 6.82 -5.51 -11.04
CA PHE A 363 6.01 -5.26 -9.85
C PHE A 363 4.79 -6.18 -9.85
N THR A 364 4.66 -7.03 -8.84
CA THR A 364 3.52 -7.94 -8.70
C THR A 364 2.61 -7.44 -7.61
N VAL A 365 1.31 -7.38 -7.88
CA VAL A 365 0.27 -7.00 -6.91
C VAL A 365 -0.78 -8.11 -6.88
N ALA A 366 -0.98 -8.71 -5.71
CA ALA A 366 -1.96 -9.77 -5.51
C ALA A 366 -3.09 -9.29 -4.61
N VAL A 367 -4.32 -9.70 -4.91
CA VAL A 367 -5.52 -9.43 -4.09
C VAL A 367 -6.13 -10.74 -3.59
N GLY A 368 -6.49 -10.81 -2.31
CA GLY A 368 -7.33 -11.87 -1.74
C GLY A 368 -6.68 -12.70 -0.63
N GLY A 369 -5.35 -12.80 -0.61
CA GLY A 369 -4.58 -13.37 0.51
C GLY A 369 -4.80 -14.86 0.77
N GLN A 370 -5.30 -15.64 -0.21
CA GLN A 370 -5.46 -17.09 -0.09
C GLN A 370 -4.12 -17.82 0.04
N HIS A 371 -3.07 -17.27 -0.57
CA HIS A 371 -1.71 -17.78 -0.50
C HIS A 371 -0.74 -16.72 0.06
N ALA A 372 -1.21 -15.85 0.95
CA ALA A 372 -0.37 -14.85 1.61
C ALA A 372 0.77 -15.54 2.39
N TYR A 373 1.97 -14.98 2.34
CA TYR A 373 3.16 -15.51 3.01
C TYR A 373 4.04 -14.38 3.52
N ALA A 374 4.84 -14.65 4.55
CA ALA A 374 5.82 -13.70 5.08
C ALA A 374 7.23 -13.97 4.52
N GLY A 375 8.00 -12.89 4.33
CA GLY A 375 9.37 -12.93 3.84
C GLY A 375 9.52 -12.72 2.32
N ASN A 376 10.75 -12.57 1.85
CA ASN A 376 11.04 -12.17 0.46
C ASN A 376 10.94 -13.30 -0.57
N THR A 377 10.64 -14.52 -0.13
CA THR A 377 10.55 -15.68 -1.02
C THR A 377 9.30 -16.46 -0.66
N PRO A 378 8.45 -16.78 -1.65
CA PRO A 378 7.30 -17.64 -1.40
C PRO A 378 7.80 -18.99 -0.82
N PRO A 379 7.01 -19.62 0.07
CA PRO A 379 7.28 -20.99 0.48
C PRO A 379 7.49 -21.85 -0.77
N ALA A 380 8.48 -22.75 -0.75
CA ALA A 380 8.62 -23.72 -1.83
C ALA A 380 7.25 -24.39 -2.03
N GLU A 381 6.70 -24.30 -3.24
CA GLU A 381 5.47 -25.02 -3.56
C GLU A 381 5.72 -26.48 -3.15
N ALA A 382 4.98 -26.95 -2.15
CA ALA A 382 4.92 -28.36 -1.87
C ALA A 382 4.34 -28.95 -3.15
N SER A 383 5.20 -29.46 -4.03
CA SER A 383 4.81 -30.15 -5.24
C SER A 383 3.76 -31.17 -4.82
N ARG A 384 2.48 -30.85 -5.05
CA ARG A 384 1.42 -31.83 -4.94
C ARG A 384 1.77 -32.81 -6.04
N VAL A 385 2.41 -33.90 -5.64
CA VAL A 385 2.46 -35.12 -6.43
C VAL A 385 1.00 -35.44 -6.64
N VAL A 386 0.51 -35.09 -7.82
CA VAL A 386 -0.72 -35.68 -8.33
C VAL A 386 -0.34 -37.14 -8.47
N GLU A 387 -0.72 -37.95 -7.48
CA GLU A 387 -0.83 -39.40 -7.70
C GLU A 387 -1.87 -39.55 -8.79
N GLU A 388 -1.38 -39.61 -10.02
CA GLU A 388 -2.10 -40.13 -11.16
C GLU A 388 -2.51 -41.54 -10.77
N GLN A 389 -3.75 -41.70 -10.29
CA GLN A 389 -4.37 -43.00 -10.19
C GLN A 389 -4.45 -43.55 -11.61
N ALA A 390 -3.46 -44.37 -11.95
CA ALA A 390 -3.42 -45.11 -13.18
C ALA A 390 -4.71 -45.93 -13.30
N GLU A 391 -5.52 -45.65 -14.33
CA GLU A 391 -6.55 -46.56 -14.77
C GLU A 391 -5.92 -47.94 -15.04
N PRO A 392 -6.53 -49.05 -14.58
CA PRO A 392 -6.01 -50.37 -14.88
C PRO A 392 -6.13 -50.64 -16.38
N ALA A 393 -4.99 -50.94 -17.01
CA ALA A 393 -4.88 -51.29 -18.42
C ALA A 393 -5.72 -52.54 -18.77
N PRO A 394 -6.27 -52.62 -20.00
CA PRO A 394 -7.05 -53.76 -20.46
C PRO A 394 -6.17 -55.01 -20.66
N VAL A 395 -6.71 -56.17 -20.30
CA VAL A 395 -6.07 -57.49 -20.41
C VAL A 395 -5.89 -57.85 -21.89
N ALA A 396 -4.66 -58.14 -22.31
CA ALA A 396 -4.34 -58.61 -23.66
C ALA A 396 -4.29 -60.14 -23.73
N GLU A 397 -5.02 -60.71 -24.69
CA GLU A 397 -4.91 -62.11 -25.12
C GLU A 397 -3.69 -62.30 -26.03
N SER A 398 -3.09 -63.48 -25.93
CA SER A 398 -1.81 -63.90 -26.49
C SER A 398 -1.83 -64.26 -27.99
N ALA A 399 -0.78 -63.89 -28.74
CA ALA A 399 -0.06 -64.77 -29.69
C ALA A 399 1.26 -64.13 -30.18
N PRO A 400 2.36 -64.90 -30.42
CA PRO A 400 3.68 -64.34 -30.68
C PRO A 400 4.22 -64.50 -32.13
N ALA A 401 5.31 -63.74 -32.35
CA ALA A 401 6.53 -64.02 -33.13
C ALA A 401 6.72 -63.35 -34.52
N PRO A 402 7.99 -63.05 -34.92
CA PRO A 402 8.40 -61.74 -35.44
C PRO A 402 9.07 -61.75 -36.83
N GLN A 403 9.29 -60.58 -37.44
CA GLN A 403 10.27 -60.40 -38.53
C GLN A 403 11.02 -59.06 -38.47
N GLU A 404 12.30 -59.15 -38.81
CA GLU A 404 13.39 -58.15 -38.80
C GLU A 404 13.37 -57.10 -39.93
N ASN A 405 14.28 -56.13 -39.76
CA ASN A 405 14.91 -55.17 -40.71
C ASN A 405 14.45 -53.72 -40.48
N GLY A 406 15.30 -52.70 -40.44
CA GLY A 406 16.73 -52.58 -40.68
C GLY A 406 17.06 -51.10 -40.97
N GLN A 407 18.14 -50.61 -40.36
CA GLN A 407 19.08 -49.59 -40.87
C GLN A 407 18.68 -48.12 -41.18
N GLN A 408 19.61 -47.25 -40.71
CA GLN A 408 20.18 -46.03 -41.31
C GLN A 408 19.68 -44.62 -40.91
N GLN A 409 20.57 -43.87 -40.25
CA GLN A 409 20.74 -42.41 -40.31
C GLN A 409 21.53 -42.03 -41.59
N PRO A 410 21.56 -40.76 -42.06
CA PRO A 410 22.62 -39.84 -41.60
C PRO A 410 22.35 -38.30 -41.67
N MET A 411 23.13 -37.60 -40.82
CA MET A 411 23.94 -36.38 -41.03
C MET A 411 23.42 -34.96 -41.39
N GLN A 412 24.13 -34.03 -40.75
CA GLN A 412 24.19 -32.56 -40.78
C GLN A 412 24.66 -31.97 -42.11
N GLU A 413 24.38 -30.66 -42.32
CA GLU A 413 25.28 -29.73 -43.02
C GLU A 413 25.00 -28.25 -42.66
N SER A 414 25.89 -27.34 -43.06
CA SER A 414 26.34 -26.16 -42.32
C SER A 414 26.49 -24.85 -43.15
N ARG A 415 26.14 -23.68 -42.57
CA ARG A 415 26.78 -22.31 -42.66
C ARG A 415 26.88 -21.56 -44.05
N PRO A 416 27.23 -20.24 -44.18
CA PRO A 416 27.38 -19.05 -43.27
C PRO A 416 26.80 -17.67 -43.87
N PRO A 417 27.35 -16.41 -43.68
CA PRO A 417 26.66 -15.26 -43.00
C PRO A 417 26.68 -13.85 -43.74
N ILE A 418 26.45 -12.73 -42.98
CA ILE A 418 26.89 -11.28 -43.15
C ILE A 418 25.79 -10.26 -43.61
N PRO A 419 25.79 -8.90 -43.32
CA PRO A 419 26.37 -8.02 -42.27
C PRO A 419 25.41 -7.01 -41.57
N GLN A 420 25.95 -6.32 -40.56
CA GLN A 420 25.46 -5.13 -39.82
C GLN A 420 25.32 -3.82 -40.64
N ARG A 421 24.49 -2.89 -40.14
CA ARG A 421 24.58 -1.44 -40.45
C ARG A 421 24.43 -0.57 -39.19
N LYS A 422 25.34 0.39 -39.04
CA LYS A 422 25.40 1.46 -38.00
C LYS A 422 24.80 2.76 -38.55
N SER A 423 24.18 3.56 -37.67
CA SER A 423 24.13 5.05 -37.74
C SER A 423 23.68 5.59 -36.37
N SER A 424 24.54 6.22 -35.55
CA SER A 424 24.66 7.70 -35.38
C SER A 424 23.29 8.40 -35.30
N GLY A 425 22.83 9.06 -34.24
CA GLY A 425 23.52 9.86 -33.23
C GLY A 425 23.06 11.32 -33.38
N LEU A 426 22.26 11.84 -32.45
CA LEU A 426 22.13 13.28 -32.16
C LEU A 426 21.38 13.50 -30.84
N ARG A 427 22.16 13.68 -29.77
CA ARG A 427 21.76 14.24 -28.48
C ARG A 427 21.70 15.76 -28.63
N GLY A 428 20.61 16.38 -28.18
CA GLY A 428 20.47 17.83 -28.13
C GLY A 428 19.38 18.28 -27.17
N LYS A 429 19.80 18.55 -25.92
CA LYS A 429 19.34 19.59 -24.98
C LYS A 429 17.84 19.83 -24.81
N LEU A 430 17.32 19.53 -23.61
CA LEU A 430 16.31 20.33 -22.90
C LEU A 430 16.35 19.96 -21.40
N SER A 431 17.24 20.63 -20.66
CA SER A 431 17.34 20.58 -19.21
C SER A 431 16.72 21.84 -18.64
N GLY A 432 15.62 21.69 -17.91
CA GLY A 432 15.01 22.78 -17.16
C GLY A 432 13.55 22.50 -16.90
N TRP A 433 13.29 21.71 -15.85
CA TRP A 433 12.03 21.63 -15.07
C TRP A 433 12.10 20.38 -14.17
N LYS A 434 12.94 20.42 -13.13
CA LYS A 434 13.09 19.32 -12.15
C LYS A 434 13.45 19.79 -10.74
N LYS A 435 12.72 20.77 -10.22
CA LYS A 435 12.76 21.10 -8.79
C LYS A 435 11.39 21.57 -8.33
N LYS A 436 10.49 20.64 -8.00
CA LYS A 436 9.38 20.94 -7.07
C LYS A 436 8.61 19.77 -6.44
N PHE A 437 9.01 18.51 -6.63
CA PHE A 437 8.28 17.39 -6.02
C PHE A 437 9.22 16.29 -5.53
N LEU A 438 10.08 16.63 -4.56
CA LEU A 438 10.91 15.72 -3.77
C LEU A 438 11.32 16.48 -2.50
N GLN A 439 10.34 16.72 -1.63
CA GLN A 439 10.50 16.87 -0.19
C GLN A 439 9.26 16.29 0.47
#